data_AF-A0A151NW19-F1
#
_entry.id   AF-A0A151NW19-F1
#
_cell.length_a   1.000
_cell.length_b   1.000
_cell.length_c   1.000
_cell.angle_alpha   90.00
_cell.angle_beta   90.00
_cell.angle_gamma   90.00
#
_symmetry.space_group_name_H-M   'P 1'
#
loop_
_entity.id
_entity.type
_entity.pdbx_description
1 polymer ?
#
loop_
_entity_poly.entity_id
_entity_poly.type
_entity_poly.pdbx_seq_one_letter_code
_entity_poly.pdbx_strand_id
1 'polypeptide(L)'
;MALPVLYLRAYWRLRYHWFLLRSWVNERWQRADEGHYRYDAFVSYNSADEAWVLQDLVPQLEGAGLCLCLHHRDFRLGRSIVDNIVDGIYSSRKTVCVLSRRYLRSEWCSLEIQLASYRLFDELRDVLVLVLLEDVPERELSAYHRMRKVMLRKTYIHWPPEPAAQSLFWAQLCCAVRGSHADGKDEELCCFDDPGTVGPGPGS
;
A
#
# COMPACT_ATOMS: atom_id res chain seq x y z
N MET A 1 -40.89 25.54 -20.96
CA MET A 1 -39.43 25.67 -21.16
C MET A 1 -38.57 25.39 -19.90
N ALA A 2 -39.12 25.23 -18.69
CA ALA A 2 -38.32 25.02 -17.46
C ALA A 2 -37.93 23.55 -17.16
N LEU A 3 -38.65 22.59 -17.74
CA LEU A 3 -38.44 21.15 -17.54
C LEU A 3 -37.04 20.63 -17.94
N PRO A 4 -36.43 21.02 -19.10
CA PRO A 4 -35.10 20.53 -19.46
C PRO A 4 -33.98 21.04 -18.55
N VAL A 5 -34.10 22.26 -17.99
CA VAL A 5 -33.12 22.82 -17.05
C VAL A 5 -33.20 22.14 -15.68
N LEU A 6 -34.41 21.82 -15.22
CA LEU A 6 -34.63 21.05 -13.99
C LEU A 6 -34.11 19.62 -14.13
N TYR A 7 -34.30 18.99 -15.29
CA TYR A 7 -33.77 17.65 -15.59
C TYR A 7 -32.24 17.62 -15.56
N LEU A 8 -31.56 18.60 -16.17
CA LEU A 8 -30.10 18.70 -16.13
C LEU A 8 -29.59 18.90 -14.69
N ARG A 9 -30.20 19.78 -13.90
CA ARG A 9 -29.83 19.98 -12.47
C ARG A 9 -30.07 18.73 -11.62
N ALA A 10 -31.19 18.03 -11.83
CA ALA A 10 -31.51 16.79 -11.12
C ALA A 10 -30.53 15.67 -11.50
N TYR A 11 -30.14 15.56 -12.76
CA TYR A 11 -29.16 14.59 -13.24
C TYR A 11 -27.80 14.72 -12.55
N TRP A 12 -27.25 15.94 -12.47
CA TRP A 12 -25.98 16.17 -11.75
C TRP A 12 -26.10 15.92 -10.24
N ARG A 13 -27.24 16.25 -9.62
CA ARG A 13 -27.50 15.94 -8.21
C ARG A 13 -27.62 14.44 -7.95
N LEU A 14 -28.36 13.71 -8.77
CA LEU A 14 -28.48 12.25 -8.69
C LEU A 14 -27.13 11.58 -8.90
N ARG A 15 -26.33 12.05 -9.85
CA ARG A 15 -24.99 11.52 -10.09
C ARG A 15 -24.03 11.79 -8.92
N TYR A 16 -24.13 12.98 -8.31
CA TYR A 16 -23.36 13.33 -7.12
C TYR A 16 -23.79 12.53 -5.88
N HIS A 17 -25.10 12.39 -5.64
CA HIS A 17 -25.63 11.54 -4.58
C HIS A 17 -25.32 10.06 -4.83
N TRP A 18 -25.36 9.59 -6.07
CA TRP A 18 -24.92 8.23 -6.42
C TRP A 18 -23.41 8.05 -6.19
N PHE A 19 -22.59 9.05 -6.49
CA PHE A 19 -21.15 9.01 -6.20
C PHE A 19 -20.89 8.98 -4.69
N LEU A 20 -21.57 9.82 -3.91
CA LEU A 20 -21.49 9.82 -2.44
C LEU A 20 -22.02 8.52 -1.85
N LEU A 21 -23.16 8.02 -2.34
CA LEU A 21 -23.74 6.75 -1.92
C LEU A 21 -22.80 5.60 -2.30
N ARG A 22 -22.20 5.63 -3.49
CA ARG A 22 -21.20 4.64 -3.91
C ARG A 22 -19.95 4.70 -3.04
N SER A 23 -19.45 5.88 -2.68
CA SER A 23 -18.32 6.02 -1.76
C SER A 23 -18.65 5.42 -0.40
N TRP A 24 -19.81 5.79 0.15
CA TRP A 24 -20.29 5.32 1.44
C TRP A 24 -20.58 3.81 1.47
N VAL A 25 -21.17 3.27 0.39
CA VAL A 25 -21.38 1.84 0.21
C VAL A 25 -20.04 1.13 0.04
N ASN A 26 -19.10 1.63 -0.77
CA ASN A 26 -17.79 1.01 -0.96
C ASN A 26 -16.99 0.93 0.35
N GLU A 27 -16.98 1.99 1.15
CA GLU A 27 -16.36 2.00 2.50
C GLU A 27 -17.06 1.02 3.47
N ARG A 28 -18.38 0.88 3.37
CA ARG A 28 -19.15 -0.03 4.21
C ARG A 28 -19.00 -1.51 3.81
N TRP A 29 -18.76 -1.78 2.53
CA TRP A 29 -18.43 -3.12 2.02
C TRP A 29 -16.99 -3.50 2.35
N GLN A 30 -16.04 -2.56 2.29
CA GLN A 30 -14.67 -2.78 2.79
C GLN A 30 -14.65 -3.12 4.29
N ARG A 31 -15.43 -2.40 5.12
CA ARG A 31 -15.56 -2.70 6.56
C ARG A 31 -16.28 -4.02 6.88
N ALA A 32 -17.15 -4.51 5.99
CA ALA A 32 -17.81 -5.80 6.19
C ALA A 32 -16.87 -6.99 5.96
N ASP A 33 -15.79 -6.78 5.19
CA ASP A 33 -14.77 -7.78 4.87
C ASP A 33 -13.62 -7.78 5.91
N GLU A 34 -13.53 -6.75 6.75
CA GLU A 34 -12.50 -6.58 7.80
C GLU A 34 -12.48 -7.70 8.86
N GLY A 35 -13.51 -8.55 8.91
CA GLY A 35 -13.65 -9.64 9.88
C GLY A 35 -12.84 -10.93 9.59
N HIS A 36 -12.16 -11.05 8.44
CA HIS A 36 -11.58 -12.33 8.01
C HIS A 36 -10.11 -12.31 7.53
N TYR A 37 -9.39 -11.20 7.64
CA TYR A 37 -7.97 -11.14 7.28
C TYR A 37 -7.08 -11.56 8.45
N ARG A 38 -6.17 -12.52 8.21
CA ARG A 38 -5.20 -13.00 9.19
C ARG A 38 -3.99 -12.08 9.33
N TYR A 39 -3.70 -11.33 8.27
CA TYR A 39 -2.54 -10.45 8.17
C TYR A 39 -2.97 -9.06 7.70
N ASP A 40 -2.22 -8.04 8.10
CA ASP A 40 -2.41 -6.67 7.62
C ASP A 40 -1.84 -6.50 6.21
N ALA A 41 -0.69 -7.12 5.93
CA ALA A 41 -0.08 -7.08 4.61
C ALA A 41 0.62 -8.38 4.20
N PHE A 42 0.44 -8.75 2.94
CA PHE A 42 1.29 -9.71 2.24
C PHE A 42 2.47 -8.96 1.61
N VAL A 43 3.70 -9.44 1.80
CA VAL A 43 4.89 -8.77 1.25
C VAL A 43 5.49 -9.60 0.11
N SER A 44 5.50 -9.01 -1.08
CA SER A 44 6.13 -9.55 -2.29
C SER A 44 7.43 -8.82 -2.57
N TYR A 45 8.54 -9.57 -2.65
CA TYR A 45 9.89 -9.05 -2.84
C TYR A 45 10.77 -10.06 -3.59
N ASN A 46 11.89 -9.60 -4.16
CA ASN A 46 12.88 -10.45 -4.80
C ASN A 46 13.91 -10.94 -3.78
N SER A 47 14.45 -12.15 -3.95
CA SER A 47 15.48 -12.71 -3.06
C SER A 47 16.73 -11.83 -2.92
N ALA A 48 17.05 -11.00 -3.93
CA ALA A 48 18.14 -10.04 -3.84
C ALA A 48 17.88 -8.92 -2.80
N ASP A 49 16.62 -8.60 -2.56
CA ASP A 49 16.17 -7.53 -1.65
C ASP A 49 15.75 -8.09 -0.27
N GLU A 50 15.84 -9.41 -0.09
CA GLU A 50 15.42 -10.12 1.13
C GLU A 50 16.12 -9.60 2.39
N ALA A 51 17.42 -9.28 2.30
CA ALA A 51 18.17 -8.76 3.43
C ALA A 51 17.56 -7.47 3.98
N TRP A 52 17.22 -6.52 3.11
CA TRP A 52 16.57 -5.27 3.50
C TRP A 52 15.15 -5.51 4.02
N VAL A 53 14.41 -6.42 3.39
CA VAL A 53 13.04 -6.75 3.86
C VAL A 53 13.06 -7.30 5.29
N LEU A 54 13.95 -8.26 5.58
CA LEU A 54 13.99 -8.91 6.89
C LEU A 54 14.63 -8.05 7.98
N GLN A 55 15.61 -7.20 7.63
CA GLN A 55 16.36 -6.40 8.61
C GLN A 55 15.75 -5.02 8.85
N ASP A 56 15.15 -4.41 7.82
CA ASP A 56 14.61 -3.05 7.90
C ASP A 56 13.08 -3.05 7.89
N LEU A 57 12.45 -3.64 6.86
CA LEU A 57 11.01 -3.51 6.66
C LEU A 57 10.19 -4.29 7.71
N VAL A 58 10.52 -5.55 7.96
CA VAL A 58 9.78 -6.41 8.88
C VAL A 58 9.83 -5.87 10.31
N PRO A 59 10.99 -5.53 10.90
CA PRO A 59 11.05 -5.04 12.28
C PRO A 59 10.31 -3.71 12.48
N GLN A 60 10.30 -2.83 11.48
CA GLN A 60 9.60 -1.55 11.55
C GLN A 60 8.07 -1.72 11.52
N LEU A 61 7.57 -2.58 10.62
CA LEU A 61 6.14 -2.82 10.49
C LEU A 61 5.59 -3.71 11.63
N GLU A 62 6.26 -4.81 11.96
CA GLU A 62 5.85 -5.66 13.08
C GLU A 62 6.04 -4.95 14.42
N GLY A 63 7.07 -4.10 14.57
CA GLY A 63 7.25 -3.22 15.73
C GLY A 63 6.14 -2.17 15.87
N ALA A 64 5.53 -1.74 14.76
CA ALA A 64 4.33 -0.91 14.75
C ALA A 64 3.03 -1.70 15.01
N GLY A 65 3.12 -2.99 15.33
CA GLY A 65 1.97 -3.86 15.65
C GLY A 65 1.23 -4.40 14.43
N LEU A 66 1.84 -4.38 13.24
CA LEU A 66 1.26 -4.94 12.02
C LEU A 66 1.66 -6.42 11.85
N CYS A 67 0.72 -7.26 11.44
CA CYS A 67 0.98 -8.66 11.14
C CYS A 67 1.30 -8.85 9.65
N LEU A 68 2.50 -9.29 9.32
CA LEU A 68 2.94 -9.50 7.94
C LEU A 68 2.91 -10.98 7.52
N CYS A 69 2.48 -11.24 6.29
CA CYS A 69 2.61 -12.54 5.63
C CYS A 69 3.82 -12.50 4.67
N LEU A 70 4.80 -13.36 4.92
CA LEU A 70 6.02 -13.47 4.13
C LEU A 70 6.10 -14.83 3.46
N HIS A 71 6.53 -14.85 2.18
CA HIS A 71 6.61 -16.10 1.44
C HIS A 71 7.66 -17.08 1.98
N HIS A 72 8.78 -16.60 2.52
CA HIS A 72 9.81 -17.46 3.12
C HIS A 72 9.43 -18.06 4.48
N ARG A 73 8.52 -17.42 5.24
CA ARG A 73 8.16 -17.83 6.62
C ARG A 73 6.84 -18.58 6.68
N ASP A 74 5.83 -18.09 5.96
CA ASP A 74 4.42 -18.43 6.21
C ASP A 74 3.84 -19.38 5.16
N PHE A 75 4.61 -19.76 4.14
CA PHE A 75 4.16 -20.68 3.09
C PHE A 75 4.04 -22.11 3.60
N ARG A 76 2.92 -22.75 3.25
CA ARG A 76 2.66 -24.13 3.64
C ARG A 76 3.41 -25.07 2.71
N LEU A 77 4.26 -25.92 3.29
CA LEU A 77 4.94 -26.99 2.58
C LEU A 77 3.90 -27.98 2.02
N GLY A 78 4.10 -28.42 0.77
CA GLY A 78 3.19 -29.37 0.09
C GLY A 78 2.04 -28.73 -0.70
N ARG A 79 1.87 -27.41 -0.68
CA ARG A 79 1.01 -26.66 -1.63
C ARG A 79 1.81 -26.10 -2.79
N SER A 80 1.15 -25.81 -3.91
CA SER A 80 1.80 -25.10 -5.00
C SER A 80 2.20 -23.69 -4.56
N ILE A 81 3.32 -23.17 -5.08
CA ILE A 81 3.79 -21.81 -4.79
C ILE A 81 2.71 -20.78 -5.16
N VAL A 82 2.00 -21.03 -6.26
CA VAL A 82 0.91 -20.17 -6.73
C VAL A 82 -0.21 -20.10 -5.71
N ASP A 83 -0.67 -21.24 -5.18
CA ASP A 83 -1.76 -21.27 -4.20
C ASP A 83 -1.34 -20.59 -2.90
N ASN A 84 -0.09 -20.76 -2.46
CA ASN A 84 0.44 -20.06 -1.29
C ASN A 84 0.46 -18.54 -1.47
N ILE A 85 0.79 -18.04 -2.67
CA ILE A 85 0.77 -16.60 -2.98
C ILE A 85 -0.68 -16.08 -2.95
N VAL A 86 -1.59 -16.79 -3.59
CA VAL A 86 -3.01 -16.42 -3.64
C VAL A 86 -3.64 -16.46 -2.24
N ASP A 87 -3.38 -17.51 -1.47
CA ASP A 87 -3.79 -17.62 -0.07
C ASP A 87 -3.20 -16.48 0.78
N GLY A 88 -1.93 -16.14 0.59
CA GLY A 88 -1.27 -15.02 1.28
C GLY A 88 -1.94 -13.68 0.99
N ILE A 89 -2.31 -13.46 -0.27
CA ILE A 89 -3.02 -12.26 -0.70
C ILE A 89 -4.44 -12.21 -0.12
N TYR A 90 -5.23 -13.27 -0.23
CA TYR A 90 -6.60 -13.29 0.31
C TYR A 90 -6.66 -13.25 1.83
N SER A 91 -5.62 -13.74 2.50
CA SER A 91 -5.51 -13.65 3.96
C SER A 91 -4.95 -12.32 4.45
N SER A 92 -4.58 -11.40 3.55
CA SER A 92 -4.00 -10.10 3.87
C SER A 92 -4.86 -8.92 3.40
N ARG A 93 -4.96 -7.87 4.21
CA ARG A 93 -5.75 -6.66 3.84
C ARG A 93 -5.11 -5.87 2.69
N LYS A 94 -3.79 -5.81 2.68
CA LYS A 94 -2.98 -5.11 1.68
C LYS A 94 -1.94 -6.04 1.08
N THR A 95 -1.46 -5.71 -0.11
CA THR A 95 -0.27 -6.36 -0.68
C THR A 95 0.80 -5.31 -0.89
N VAL A 96 1.93 -5.46 -0.20
CA VAL A 96 3.12 -4.60 -0.32
C VAL A 96 4.06 -5.23 -1.34
N CYS A 97 4.33 -4.51 -2.43
CA CYS A 97 5.33 -4.91 -3.43
C CYS A 97 6.58 -4.08 -3.27
N VAL A 98 7.68 -4.75 -2.96
CA VAL A 98 9.02 -4.19 -2.84
C VAL A 98 9.66 -4.21 -4.23
N LEU A 99 9.69 -3.06 -4.88
CA LEU A 99 10.08 -2.89 -6.27
C LEU A 99 11.57 -2.60 -6.40
N SER A 100 12.21 -3.49 -7.16
CA SER A 100 13.51 -3.33 -7.78
C SER A 100 13.44 -3.69 -9.27
N ARG A 101 14.41 -3.30 -10.08
CA ARG A 101 14.62 -3.74 -11.46
C ARG A 101 14.68 -5.27 -11.56
N ARG A 102 15.24 -5.94 -10.54
CA ARG A 102 15.28 -7.40 -10.45
C ARG A 102 13.89 -7.99 -10.20
N TYR A 103 13.15 -7.39 -9.26
CA TYR A 103 11.76 -7.74 -8.98
C TYR A 103 10.89 -7.66 -10.24
N LEU A 104 10.98 -6.57 -11.01
CA LEU A 104 10.20 -6.38 -12.23
C LEU A 104 10.47 -7.45 -13.30
N ARG A 105 11.72 -7.92 -13.40
CA ARG A 105 12.11 -8.93 -14.39
C ARG A 105 11.71 -10.36 -14.03
N SER A 106 11.56 -10.66 -12.75
CA SER A 106 11.36 -12.03 -12.26
C SER A 106 10.05 -12.17 -11.50
N GLU A 107 10.02 -11.69 -10.25
CA GLU A 107 8.90 -11.85 -9.32
C GLU A 107 7.61 -11.23 -9.84
N TRP A 108 7.68 -10.03 -10.41
CA TRP A 108 6.48 -9.39 -10.94
C TRP A 108 5.85 -10.19 -12.08
N CYS A 109 6.65 -10.75 -12.99
CA CYS A 109 6.14 -11.56 -14.10
C CYS A 109 5.43 -12.80 -13.57
N SER A 110 6.05 -13.49 -12.60
CA SER A 110 5.46 -14.64 -11.92
C SER A 110 4.15 -14.27 -11.22
N LEU A 111 4.18 -13.23 -10.38
CA LEU A 111 3.01 -12.73 -9.67
C LEU A 111 1.90 -12.31 -10.64
N GLU A 112 2.21 -11.59 -11.71
CA GLU A 112 1.22 -11.15 -12.70
C GLU A 112 0.52 -12.33 -13.38
N ILE A 113 1.27 -13.38 -13.75
CA ILE A 113 0.70 -14.62 -14.33
C ILE A 113 -0.23 -15.28 -13.30
N GLN A 114 0.23 -15.42 -12.05
CA GLN A 114 -0.55 -16.03 -10.98
C GLN A 114 -1.85 -15.25 -10.73
N LEU A 115 -1.77 -13.93 -10.60
CA LEU A 115 -2.93 -13.07 -10.43
C LEU A 115 -3.88 -13.10 -11.63
N ALA A 116 -3.35 -13.19 -12.84
CA ALA A 116 -4.16 -13.30 -14.05
C ALA A 116 -4.92 -14.64 -14.11
N SER A 117 -4.30 -15.74 -13.70
CA SER A 117 -4.94 -17.06 -13.62
C SER A 117 -6.15 -17.05 -12.67
N TYR A 118 -6.06 -16.29 -11.59
CA TYR A 118 -7.14 -16.13 -10.61
C TYR A 118 -8.07 -14.94 -10.88
N ARG A 119 -7.85 -14.19 -11.97
CA ARG A 119 -8.59 -12.95 -12.31
C ARG A 119 -8.53 -11.85 -11.24
N LEU A 120 -7.52 -11.89 -10.38
CA LEU A 120 -7.37 -11.06 -9.18
C LEU A 120 -6.73 -9.70 -9.43
N PHE A 121 -6.10 -9.49 -10.58
CA PHE A 121 -5.26 -8.31 -10.80
C PHE A 121 -6.02 -6.98 -10.63
N ASP A 122 -7.25 -6.89 -11.14
CA ASP A 122 -8.05 -5.68 -11.01
C ASP A 122 -8.57 -5.47 -9.58
N GLU A 123 -8.80 -6.54 -8.81
CA GLU A 123 -9.21 -6.50 -7.39
C GLU A 123 -8.06 -6.00 -6.51
N LEU A 124 -6.83 -6.46 -6.77
CA LEU A 124 -5.64 -6.03 -6.04
C LEU A 124 -5.25 -4.58 -6.25
N ARG A 125 -5.70 -3.97 -7.36
CA ARG A 125 -5.22 -2.65 -7.78
C ARG A 125 -5.44 -1.57 -6.71
N ASP A 126 -6.51 -1.68 -5.92
CA ASP A 126 -6.86 -0.69 -4.90
C ASP A 126 -6.34 -1.07 -3.49
N VAL A 127 -5.73 -2.25 -3.33
CA VAL A 127 -5.09 -2.73 -2.09
C VAL A 127 -3.57 -2.92 -2.21
N LEU A 128 -3.00 -2.59 -3.37
CA LEU A 128 -1.56 -2.66 -3.62
C LEU A 128 -0.84 -1.42 -3.08
N VAL A 129 0.21 -1.66 -2.29
CA VAL A 129 1.15 -0.64 -1.81
C VAL A 129 2.49 -0.89 -2.48
N LEU A 130 2.98 0.07 -3.25
CA LEU A 130 4.26 -0.04 -3.96
C LEU A 130 5.36 0.66 -3.18
N VAL A 131 6.46 -0.03 -2.92
CA VAL A 131 7.67 0.52 -2.30
C VAL A 131 8.80 0.46 -3.32
N LEU A 132 9.43 1.58 -3.67
CA LEU A 132 10.57 1.59 -4.59
C LEU A 132 11.87 1.68 -3.79
N LEU A 133 12.72 0.65 -3.90
CA LEU A 133 14.08 0.70 -3.35
C LEU A 133 15.05 1.41 -4.29
N GLU A 134 14.77 1.36 -5.59
CA GLU A 134 15.59 1.99 -6.61
C GLU A 134 14.72 2.71 -7.65
N ASP A 135 15.30 3.74 -8.26
CA ASP A 135 14.69 4.43 -9.37
C ASP A 135 14.61 3.51 -10.59
N VAL A 136 13.38 3.14 -10.92
CA VAL A 136 13.05 2.40 -12.14
C VAL A 136 12.58 3.39 -13.20
N PRO A 137 13.34 3.58 -14.30
CA PRO A 137 12.94 4.50 -15.34
C PRO A 137 11.70 3.97 -16.09
N GLU A 138 10.79 4.88 -16.46
CA GLU A 138 9.50 4.52 -17.08
C GLU A 138 9.64 3.68 -18.37
N ARG A 139 10.76 3.83 -19.08
CA ARG A 139 11.07 3.03 -20.27
C ARG A 139 11.17 1.53 -19.96
N GLU A 140 11.68 1.16 -18.79
CA GLU A 140 11.78 -0.25 -18.37
C GLU A 140 10.42 -0.79 -17.92
N LEU A 141 9.54 0.09 -17.43
CA LEU A 141 8.16 -0.24 -17.09
C LEU A 141 7.28 -0.46 -18.32
N SER A 142 7.67 0.04 -19.49
CA SER A 142 6.88 -0.10 -20.73
C SER A 142 6.67 -1.55 -21.14
N ALA A 143 7.60 -2.46 -20.80
CA ALA A 143 7.45 -3.89 -21.01
C ALA A 143 6.33 -4.48 -20.13
N TYR A 144 6.07 -3.91 -18.95
CA TYR A 144 5.13 -4.41 -17.94
C TYR A 144 3.85 -3.56 -17.93
N HIS A 145 2.98 -3.79 -18.91
CA HIS A 145 1.82 -2.92 -19.19
C HIS A 145 0.89 -2.75 -17.97
N ARG A 146 0.68 -3.83 -17.21
CA ARG A 146 -0.14 -3.82 -15.99
C ARG A 146 0.55 -3.06 -14.85
N MET A 147 1.85 -3.29 -14.62
CA MET A 147 2.62 -2.55 -13.63
C MET A 147 2.63 -1.06 -13.96
N ARG A 148 2.90 -0.70 -15.21
CA ARG A 148 2.86 0.69 -15.68
C ARG A 148 1.54 1.36 -15.33
N LYS A 149 0.41 0.68 -15.51
CA LYS A 149 -0.93 1.21 -15.18
C LYS A 149 -1.12 1.47 -13.69
N VAL A 150 -0.45 0.73 -12.82
CA VAL A 150 -0.42 0.98 -11.37
C VAL A 150 0.54 2.13 -11.05
N MET A 151 1.77 2.09 -11.56
CA MET A 151 2.79 3.11 -11.28
C MET A 151 2.42 4.50 -11.82
N LEU A 152 1.68 4.57 -12.94
CA LEU A 152 1.17 5.85 -13.48
C LEU A 152 0.19 6.56 -12.53
N ARG A 153 -0.42 5.85 -11.57
CA ARG A 153 -1.22 6.49 -10.51
C ARG A 153 -0.35 7.22 -9.48
N LYS A 154 0.98 7.04 -9.52
CA LYS A 154 1.96 7.60 -8.57
C LYS A 154 1.65 7.28 -7.10
N THR A 155 1.01 6.14 -6.85
CA THR A 155 0.70 5.64 -5.49
C THR A 155 1.82 4.75 -4.98
N TYR A 156 3.06 5.24 -5.06
CA TYR A 156 4.24 4.51 -4.61
C TYR A 156 5.02 5.33 -3.59
N ILE A 157 5.71 4.63 -2.70
CA ILE A 157 6.53 5.22 -1.64
C ILE A 157 7.99 4.93 -1.99
N HIS A 158 8.79 5.98 -2.12
CA HIS A 158 10.19 5.87 -2.50
C HIS A 158 11.08 5.77 -1.25
N TRP A 159 12.02 4.84 -1.23
CA TRP A 159 12.99 4.68 -0.16
C TRP A 159 14.00 5.85 -0.18
N PRO A 160 14.05 6.70 0.87
CA PRO A 160 14.94 7.86 0.86
C PRO A 160 16.39 7.47 1.21
N PRO A 161 17.40 8.04 0.52
CA PRO A 161 18.79 7.81 0.86
C PRO A 161 19.21 8.51 2.16
N GLU A 162 18.56 9.63 2.52
CA GLU A 162 18.86 10.34 3.77
C GLU A 162 18.20 9.65 4.98
N PRO A 163 18.96 9.34 6.06
CA PRO A 163 18.42 8.68 7.25
C PRO A 163 17.35 9.52 7.98
N ALA A 164 17.47 10.84 7.94
CA ALA A 164 16.48 11.76 8.51
C ALA A 164 15.09 11.65 7.85
N ALA A 165 15.04 11.28 6.56
CA ALA A 165 13.79 11.15 5.81
C ALA A 165 13.17 9.73 5.93
N GLN A 166 13.90 8.75 6.46
CA GLN A 166 13.40 7.38 6.60
C GLN A 166 12.25 7.27 7.62
N SER A 167 12.23 8.11 8.65
CA SER A 167 11.13 8.16 9.60
C SER A 167 9.78 8.47 8.92
N LEU A 168 9.78 9.43 8.00
CA LEU A 168 8.62 9.79 7.17
C LEU A 168 8.23 8.64 6.24
N PHE A 169 9.19 7.95 5.64
CA PHE A 169 8.93 6.77 4.82
C PHE A 169 8.18 5.70 5.60
N TRP A 170 8.65 5.35 6.80
CA TRP A 170 8.01 4.32 7.63
C TRP A 170 6.62 4.74 8.09
N ALA A 171 6.43 6.00 8.47
CA ALA A 171 5.12 6.53 8.81
C ALA A 171 4.13 6.44 7.63
N GLN A 172 4.57 6.85 6.44
CA GLN A 172 3.77 6.75 5.21
C GLN A 172 3.41 5.30 4.88
N LEU A 173 4.38 4.38 5.00
CA LEU A 173 4.16 2.96 4.72
C LEU A 173 3.18 2.33 5.72
N CYS A 174 3.33 2.63 7.01
CA CYS A 174 2.40 2.16 8.05
C CYS A 174 0.98 2.67 7.78
N CYS A 175 0.82 3.95 7.44
CA CYS A 175 -0.47 4.54 7.09
C CYS A 175 -1.08 3.88 5.84
N ALA A 176 -0.27 3.61 4.81
CA ALA A 176 -0.72 2.95 3.59
C ALA A 176 -1.20 1.51 3.86
N VAL A 177 -0.51 0.78 4.74
CA VAL A 177 -0.86 -0.60 5.12
C VAL A 177 -2.11 -0.64 6.00
N ARG A 178 -2.23 0.26 6.99
CA ARG A 178 -3.41 0.34 7.86
C ARG A 178 -4.68 0.76 7.11
N GLY A 179 -4.53 1.34 5.91
CA GLY A 179 -5.62 1.96 5.17
C GLY A 179 -5.98 3.32 5.75
N SER A 180 -6.54 4.22 4.94
CA SER A 180 -6.99 5.54 5.40
C SER A 180 -8.06 5.42 6.48
N HIS A 181 -7.61 5.31 7.72
CA HIS A 181 -8.30 5.81 8.90
C HIS A 181 -7.62 7.10 9.38
N ALA A 182 -7.24 7.96 8.43
CA ALA A 182 -7.15 9.39 8.71
C ALA A 182 -8.58 9.94 8.62
N ASP A 183 -9.36 9.66 9.67
CA ASP A 183 -10.49 10.51 9.99
C ASP A 183 -9.94 11.93 10.09
N GLY A 184 -10.60 12.86 9.40
CA GLY A 184 -10.26 14.26 9.53
C GLY A 184 -10.65 14.70 10.94
N LYS A 185 -9.71 14.58 11.87
CA LYS A 185 -9.62 15.31 13.13
C LYS A 185 -8.19 15.18 13.66
N ASP A 186 -7.66 16.32 14.03
CA ASP A 186 -6.41 16.56 14.76
C ASP A 186 -5.15 16.69 13.87
N GLU A 187 -5.14 17.80 13.11
CA GLU A 187 -3.94 18.64 13.04
C GLU A 187 -3.57 19.09 14.47
N GLU A 188 -2.87 18.26 15.25
CA GLU A 188 -2.06 18.59 16.45
C GLU A 188 -1.80 17.31 17.25
N LEU A 189 -0.81 16.50 16.88
CA LEU A 189 0.10 15.81 17.82
C LEU A 189 1.12 14.95 17.07
N CYS A 190 2.10 15.58 16.43
CA CYS A 190 3.40 14.95 16.15
C CYS A 190 4.50 16.03 16.20
N CYS A 191 4.42 16.95 17.16
CA CYS A 191 5.62 17.55 17.70
C CYS A 191 6.16 16.53 18.71
N PHE A 192 7.05 15.64 18.28
CA PHE A 192 7.93 14.97 19.22
C PHE A 192 8.86 16.05 19.76
N ASP A 193 8.78 16.30 21.06
CA ASP A 193 9.66 17.17 21.82
C ASP A 193 11.13 16.88 21.47
N ASP A 194 11.84 17.96 21.15
CA ASP A 194 13.28 18.00 20.95
C ASP A 194 13.92 18.29 22.33
N PRO A 195 14.54 17.33 23.04
CA PRO A 195 15.21 17.65 24.29
C PRO A 195 16.63 18.11 23.95
N GLY A 196 16.79 19.38 23.60
CA GLY A 196 18.09 19.79 23.04
C GLY A 196 18.43 21.26 22.93
N THR A 197 17.81 22.18 23.67
CA THR A 197 18.37 23.55 23.78
C THR A 197 18.34 24.06 25.22
N VAL A 198 19.44 23.84 25.95
CA VAL A 198 19.75 24.63 27.14
C VAL A 198 20.37 25.94 26.69
N GLY A 199 19.59 27.01 26.74
CA GLY A 199 20.07 28.38 26.57
C GLY A 199 20.96 28.84 27.73
N PRO A 200 21.73 29.93 27.55
CA PRO A 200 22.70 30.42 28.52
C PRO A 200 22.01 31.03 29.75
N GLY A 201 22.49 30.70 30.94
CA GLY A 201 22.02 31.27 32.20
C GLY A 201 22.39 32.76 32.35
N PRO A 202 21.52 33.57 32.97
CA PRO A 202 21.85 34.97 33.28
C PRO A 202 22.85 35.02 34.43
N GLY A 203 23.79 35.96 34.33
CA GLY A 203 24.86 36.15 35.28
C GLY A 203 24.42 36.58 36.68
N SER A 204 25.26 36.21 37.64
CA SER A 204 25.52 36.91 38.90
C SER A 204 26.98 36.63 39.26
#